data_AF-A0A659RDE3-F1
#
_entry.id   AF-A0A659RDE3-F1
#
_cell.length_a   1.000
_cell.length_b   1.000
_cell.length_c   1.000
_cell.angle_alpha   90.00
_cell.angle_beta   90.00
_cell.angle_gamma   90.00
#
_symmetry.space_group_name_H-M   'P 1'
#
loop_
_entity.id
_entity.type
_entity.pdbx_description
1 polymer ?
#
loop_
_entity_poly.entity_id
_entity_poly.type
_entity_poly.pdbx_seq_one_letter_code
_entity_poly.pdbx_strand_id
1 'polypeptide(L)'
;MLTLNSQRKAFLAMVAWSEGTDNGRQPTCNHGYDVIVGGELFTDYSDHPRKLVTLTPILKSTAPGRYQRRSRWWVASRTPR
;
A
#
# COMPACT_ATOMS: atom_id res chain seq x y z
N MET A 1 -10.98 -14.94 3.39
CA MET A 1 -10.54 -14.23 2.16
C MET A 1 -11.78 -13.94 1.31
N LEU A 2 -11.91 -12.75 0.73
CA LEU A 2 -13.05 -12.42 -0.14
C LEU A 2 -12.83 -12.96 -1.56
N THR A 3 -13.89 -13.45 -2.21
CA THR A 3 -13.81 -13.94 -3.60
C THR A 3 -13.45 -12.81 -4.57
N LEU A 4 -12.50 -13.06 -5.47
CA LEU A 4 -12.05 -12.08 -6.45
C LEU A 4 -12.67 -12.37 -7.83
N ASN A 5 -13.35 -11.38 -8.42
CA ASN A 5 -13.85 -11.45 -9.81
C ASN A 5 -13.19 -10.35 -10.68
N SER A 6 -13.49 -10.32 -11.97
CA SER A 6 -12.93 -9.34 -12.92
C SER A 6 -13.18 -7.90 -12.48
N GLN A 7 -14.41 -7.58 -12.05
CA GLN A 7 -14.79 -6.24 -11.62
C GLN A 7 -14.01 -5.78 -10.38
N ARG A 8 -13.85 -6.65 -9.39
CA ARG A 8 -13.06 -6.37 -8.17
C ARG A 8 -11.58 -6.20 -8.51
N LYS A 9 -11.02 -6.99 -9.45
CA LYS A 9 -9.65 -6.80 -9.93
C LYS A 9 -9.47 -5.43 -10.60
N ALA A 10 -10.37 -5.07 -11.51
CA ALA A 10 -10.34 -3.78 -12.19
C ALA A 10 -10.47 -2.61 -11.20
N PHE A 11 -11.36 -2.74 -10.21
CA PHE A 11 -11.49 -1.75 -9.14
C PHE A 11 -10.21 -1.60 -8.32
N LEU A 12 -9.59 -2.71 -7.90
CA LEU A 12 -8.33 -2.65 -7.16
C LEU A 12 -7.17 -2.08 -8.01
N ALA A 13 -7.16 -2.32 -9.32
CA ALA A 13 -6.20 -1.70 -10.23
C ALA A 13 -6.42 -0.18 -10.32
N MET A 14 -7.68 0.27 -10.40
CA MET A 14 -8.01 1.70 -10.33
C MET A 14 -7.56 2.33 -9.01
N VAL A 15 -7.77 1.67 -7.87
CA VAL A 15 -7.28 2.14 -6.57
C VAL A 15 -5.75 2.24 -6.58
N ALA A 16 -5.04 1.22 -7.08
CA ALA A 16 -3.58 1.21 -7.15
C ALA A 16 -3.01 2.38 -7.96
N TRP A 17 -3.66 2.67 -9.10
CA TRP A 17 -3.33 3.80 -9.96
C TRP A 17 -3.60 5.14 -9.25
N SER A 18 -4.78 5.26 -8.61
CA SER A 18 -5.21 6.48 -7.89
C SER A 18 -4.35 6.79 -6.67
N GLU A 19 -3.92 5.78 -5.92
CA GLU A 19 -2.97 5.92 -4.82
C GLU A 19 -1.53 6.21 -5.30
N GLY A 20 -1.31 6.19 -6.63
CA GLY A 20 -0.03 6.49 -7.24
C GLY A 20 1.00 5.38 -7.11
N THR A 21 0.59 4.15 -6.80
CA THR A 21 1.52 3.01 -6.59
C THR A 21 1.76 2.18 -7.85
N ASP A 22 0.78 2.12 -8.75
CA ASP A 22 0.84 1.35 -10.02
C ASP A 22 0.28 2.20 -11.17
N ASN A 23 0.99 3.29 -11.49
CA ASN A 23 0.55 4.31 -12.43
C ASN A 23 1.49 4.54 -13.63
N GLY A 24 2.49 3.68 -13.78
CA GLY A 24 3.52 3.80 -14.83
C GLY A 24 4.55 4.92 -14.60
N ARG A 25 4.50 5.63 -13.47
CA ARG A 25 5.45 6.70 -13.10
C ARG A 25 6.20 6.40 -11.82
N GLN A 26 5.49 5.89 -10.80
CA GLN A 26 6.09 5.44 -9.55
C GLN A 26 6.91 4.17 -9.81
N PRO A 27 8.22 4.16 -9.47
CA PRO A 27 9.00 2.92 -9.50
C PRO A 27 8.36 1.86 -8.62
N THR A 28 8.29 0.63 -9.12
CA THR A 28 7.82 -0.56 -8.41
C THR A 28 8.36 -1.80 -9.12
N CYS A 29 8.68 -2.84 -8.35
CA CYS A 29 9.05 -4.15 -8.85
C CYS A 29 7.89 -5.15 -8.77
N ASN A 30 6.73 -4.73 -8.24
CA ASN A 30 5.60 -5.61 -8.01
C ASN A 30 4.26 -4.83 -8.05
N HIS A 31 3.98 -4.13 -9.15
CA HIS A 31 2.68 -3.49 -9.41
C HIS A 31 2.15 -2.65 -8.23
N GLY A 32 3.03 -1.92 -7.55
CA GLY A 32 2.72 -1.05 -6.42
C GLY A 32 2.67 -1.73 -5.05
N TYR A 33 2.76 -3.07 -4.95
CA TYR A 33 2.69 -3.80 -3.68
C TYR A 33 3.87 -3.53 -2.74
N ASP A 34 5.00 -3.06 -3.26
CA ASP A 34 6.24 -2.72 -2.56
C ASP A 34 6.39 -1.21 -2.25
N VAL A 35 5.42 -0.36 -2.59
CA VAL A 35 5.60 1.09 -2.47
C VAL A 35 5.28 1.59 -1.06
N ILE A 36 6.22 2.26 -0.41
CA ILE A 36 5.99 3.06 0.80
C ILE A 36 5.55 4.46 0.38
N VAL A 37 4.65 5.07 1.15
CA VAL A 37 4.26 6.48 1.00
C VAL A 37 5.49 7.39 0.91
N GLY A 38 5.54 8.25 -0.11
CA GLY A 38 6.73 9.03 -0.47
C GLY A 38 7.59 8.42 -1.58
N GLY A 39 7.31 7.18 -2.00
CA GLY A 39 7.84 6.57 -3.22
C GLY A 39 9.03 5.62 -3.04
N GLU A 40 9.48 5.39 -1.81
CA GLU A 40 10.47 4.35 -1.52
C GLU A 40 9.87 2.94 -1.67
N LEU A 41 10.75 1.94 -1.84
CA LEU A 41 10.35 0.54 -1.95
C LEU A 41 10.75 -0.28 -0.71
N PHE A 42 9.99 -1.33 -0.42
CA PHE A 42 10.33 -2.36 0.55
C PHE A 42 10.30 -3.76 -0.09
N THR A 43 11.11 -4.67 0.44
CA THR A 43 11.30 -6.01 -0.14
C THR A 43 10.77 -7.15 0.73
N ASP A 44 10.59 -6.92 2.03
CA ASP A 44 10.03 -7.91 2.95
C ASP A 44 8.50 -7.74 3.09
N TYR A 45 7.76 -8.75 2.61
CA TYR A 45 6.30 -8.81 2.69
C TYR A 45 5.77 -9.60 3.90
N SER A 46 6.65 -10.12 4.76
CA SER A 46 6.26 -10.89 5.94
C SER A 46 5.43 -10.05 6.93
N ASP A 47 5.65 -8.73 6.95
CA ASP A 47 4.90 -7.78 7.75
C ASP A 47 4.82 -6.39 7.08
N HIS A 48 3.97 -5.52 7.63
CA HIS A 48 3.94 -4.12 7.28
C HIS A 48 5.25 -3.44 7.75
N PRO A 49 5.93 -2.62 6.92
CA PRO A 49 7.26 -2.08 7.23
C PRO A 49 7.31 -1.13 8.44
N ARG A 50 6.14 -0.61 8.86
CA ARG A 50 5.95 0.31 10.02
C ARG A 50 6.80 1.58 9.98
N LYS A 51 7.36 1.91 8.82
CA LYS A 51 8.10 3.15 8.58
C LYS A 51 7.15 4.34 8.61
N LEU A 52 7.38 5.29 9.52
CA LEU A 52 6.70 6.58 9.55
C LEU A 52 7.46 7.56 8.67
N VAL A 53 6.87 7.94 7.54
CA VAL A 53 7.45 8.89 6.60
C VAL A 53 6.85 10.27 6.85
N THR A 54 7.71 11.29 6.90
CA THR A 54 7.31 12.70 6.99
C THR A 54 7.31 13.28 5.57
N LEU A 55 6.12 13.53 5.01
CA LEU A 55 5.95 14.07 3.66
C LEU A 55 6.09 15.59 3.63
N THR A 56 5.59 16.24 4.67
CA THR A 56 5.77 17.67 4.95
C THR A 56 5.93 17.84 6.47
N PRO A 57 6.36 19.01 6.98
CA PRO A 57 6.52 19.21 8.42
C PRO A 57 5.27 18.88 9.26
N ILE A 58 4.08 18.99 8.66
CA ILE A 58 2.79 18.73 9.32
C ILE A 58 2.14 17.40 8.91
N LEU A 59 2.64 16.73 7.86
CA LEU A 59 2.02 15.52 7.32
C LEU A 59 2.96 14.32 7.44
N LYS A 60 2.52 13.33 8.21
CA LYS A 60 3.21 12.05 8.37
C LYS A 60 2.28 10.90 8.07
N SER A 61 2.81 9.84 7.46
CA SER A 61 2.04 8.63 7.13
C SER A 61 2.92 7.40 7.26
N THR A 62 2.30 6.26 7.59
CA THR A 62 2.97 4.96 7.60
C THR A 62 2.49 4.05 6.48
N ALA A 63 1.77 4.60 5.49
CA ALA A 63 1.08 3.81 4.48
C ALA A 63 2.07 3.11 3.52
N PRO A 64 1.92 1.80 3.30
CA PRO A 64 2.65 1.09 2.27
C PRO A 64 1.76 0.19 1.41
N GLY A 65 2.38 -0.36 0.39
CA GLY A 65 1.82 -1.27 -0.59
C GLY A 65 0.77 -0.64 -1.49
N ARG A 66 0.21 -1.50 -2.34
CA ARG A 66 -0.61 -1.13 -3.50
C ARG A 66 -1.86 -0.31 -3.17
N TYR A 67 -2.30 -0.39 -1.92
CA TYR A 67 -3.51 0.28 -1.43
C TYR A 67 -3.23 1.20 -0.23
N GLN A 68 -1.96 1.58 -0.02
CA GLN A 68 -1.51 2.56 0.97
C GLN A 68 -2.12 2.35 2.38
N ARG A 69 -2.06 1.12 2.87
CA ARG A 69 -2.74 0.72 4.12
C ARG A 69 -1.92 1.06 5.35
N ARG A 70 -2.39 1.98 6.20
CA ARG A 70 -1.68 2.36 7.43
C ARG A 70 -1.50 1.20 8.43
N SER A 71 -0.38 1.25 9.17
CA SER A 71 0.07 0.27 10.17
C SER A 71 -1.00 -0.13 11.18
N ARG A 72 -1.72 0.85 11.74
CA ARG A 72 -2.79 0.57 12.71
C ARG A 72 -3.88 -0.37 12.17
N TRP A 73 -4.22 -0.23 10.89
CA TRP A 73 -5.27 -1.03 10.26
C TRP A 73 -4.76 -2.39 9.83
N TRP A 74 -3.48 -2.47 9.49
CA TRP A 74 -2.81 -3.74 9.27
C TRP A 74 -2.87 -4.63 10.52
N VAL A 75 -2.49 -4.07 11.67
CA VAL A 75 -2.56 -4.78 12.96
C VAL A 75 -4.01 -5.20 13.26
N ALA A 76 -4.96 -4.29 13.16
CA ALA A 76 -6.37 -4.58 13.42
C ALA A 76 -6.93 -5.71 12.52
N SER A 77 -6.47 -5.82 11.27
CA SER A 77 -6.89 -6.89 10.35
C SER A 77 -6.21 -8.25 10.59
N ARG A 78 -5.11 -8.27 11.34
CA ARG A 78 -4.36 -9.50 11.68
C ARG A 78 -4.80 -10.11 13.00
N THR A 79 -5.27 -9.29 13.93
CA THR A 79 -5.79 -9.78 15.21
C THR A 79 -7.10 -10.54 14.96
N PRO A 80 -7.20 -11.83 15.36
CA PRO A 80 -8.47 -12.55 15.34
C PRO A 80 -9.50 -11.76 16.18
N ARG A 81 -10.73 -11.66 15.68
CA ARG A 81 -11.86 -11.20 16.49
C ARG A 81 -12.33 -12.31 17.40
#